data_AF-A0A2G8JJ20-F1
#
_entry.id   AF-A0A2G8JJ20-F1
#
_cell.length_a   1.000
_cell.length_b   1.000
_cell.length_c   1.000
_cell.angle_alpha   90.00
_cell.angle_beta   90.00
_cell.angle_gamma   90.00
#
_symmetry.space_group_name_H-M   'P 1'
#
loop_
_entity.id
_entity.type
_entity.pdbx_description
1 polymer ?
#
loop_
_entity_poly.entity_id
_entity_poly.type
_entity_poly.pdbx_seq_one_letter_code
_entity_poly.pdbx_strand_id
1 'polypeptide(L)'
;TPISCVHVNKCVERYGEDAFILQSQVLLAPVTTVQHICIEKGMGTKKMRKIRNTEMKNIFHFGMKCQHLKDISFRSCMLSLDNLSNDIPSHMKGRNIRVTWPEGGYRLNLQTGDWEVADLDPIRALCTKKVRISSDDSQALQRDAIRLLENAAKYDIPITCLYLKKSFSYIYAGNIILESGLHLSCPVSVKKVVIDTEERRNMTEKEVVDILMFVQQSHMLEELECVSQEAILGLSLAAN
;
A
#
# COMPACT_ATOMS: atom_id res chain seq x y z
N THR A 1 12.22 -36.06 2.91
CA THR A 1 12.17 -34.98 3.92
C THR A 1 11.49 -33.77 3.31
N PRO A 2 10.55 -33.12 4.01
CA PRO A 2 9.93 -31.89 3.50
C PRO A 2 10.96 -30.77 3.39
N ILE A 3 10.89 -29.99 2.31
CA ILE A 3 11.69 -28.77 2.16
C ILE A 3 10.99 -27.69 2.97
N SER A 4 11.67 -27.15 3.98
CA SER A 4 11.09 -26.13 4.86
C SER A 4 10.75 -24.86 4.10
N CYS A 5 11.65 -24.38 3.24
CA CYS A 5 11.48 -23.13 2.49
C CYS A 5 12.16 -23.19 1.12
N VAL A 6 11.47 -22.68 0.10
CA VAL A 6 12.10 -22.23 -1.15
C VAL A 6 12.12 -20.71 -1.14
N HIS A 7 13.32 -20.15 -1.01
CA HIS A 7 13.52 -18.70 -1.06
C HIS A 7 13.94 -18.28 -2.47
N VAL A 8 13.03 -17.59 -3.14
CA VAL A 8 13.22 -17.01 -4.46
C VAL A 8 13.72 -15.57 -4.30
N ASN A 9 15.04 -15.42 -4.14
CA ASN A 9 15.67 -14.13 -3.85
C ASN A 9 16.14 -13.43 -5.12
N LYS A 10 15.35 -12.46 -5.59
CA LYS A 10 15.67 -11.52 -6.70
C LYS A 10 16.03 -12.18 -8.02
N CYS A 11 15.81 -13.49 -8.12
CA CYS A 11 16.27 -14.31 -9.23
C CYS A 11 15.18 -14.59 -10.26
N VAL A 12 13.91 -14.26 -9.99
CA VAL A 12 12.81 -14.46 -10.95
C VAL A 12 12.68 -13.30 -11.90
N GLU A 13 12.76 -13.63 -13.19
CA GLU A 13 12.43 -12.74 -14.28
C GLU A 13 10.91 -12.70 -14.50
N ARG A 14 10.27 -13.88 -14.55
CA ARG A 14 8.83 -14.03 -14.79
C ARG A 14 8.22 -15.12 -13.93
N TYR A 15 7.12 -14.79 -13.25
CA TYR A 15 6.29 -15.76 -12.53
C TYR A 15 5.34 -16.45 -13.50
N GLY A 16 5.55 -17.72 -13.79
CA GLY A 16 4.61 -18.57 -14.54
C GLY A 16 3.80 -19.47 -13.61
N GLU A 17 2.65 -19.94 -14.08
CA GLU A 17 1.77 -20.85 -13.31
C GLU A 17 2.39 -22.24 -13.14
N ASP A 18 3.11 -22.73 -14.15
CA ASP A 18 3.72 -24.06 -14.14
C ASP A 18 5.14 -24.07 -13.57
N ALA A 19 5.89 -22.99 -13.82
CA ALA A 19 7.26 -22.82 -13.38
C ALA A 19 7.58 -21.33 -13.30
N PHE A 20 8.46 -20.97 -12.37
CA PHE A 20 9.07 -19.65 -12.38
C PHE A 20 10.25 -19.64 -13.35
N ILE A 21 10.39 -18.56 -14.12
CA ILE A 21 11.51 -18.35 -15.02
C ILE A 21 12.53 -17.49 -14.30
N LEU A 22 13.70 -18.05 -14.06
CA LEU A 22 14.82 -17.34 -13.44
C LEU A 22 15.52 -16.45 -14.46
N GLN A 23 16.25 -15.44 -14.01
CA GLN A 23 17.07 -14.56 -14.85
C GLN A 23 18.10 -15.35 -15.70
N SER A 24 18.53 -16.51 -15.20
CA SER A 24 19.38 -17.46 -15.93
C SER A 24 18.66 -18.24 -17.03
N GLN A 25 17.38 -17.97 -17.28
CA GLN A 25 16.47 -18.73 -18.16
C GLN A 25 16.15 -20.15 -17.67
N VAL A 26 16.63 -20.55 -16.50
CA VAL A 26 16.28 -21.83 -15.87
C VAL A 26 14.83 -21.80 -15.40
N LEU A 27 14.12 -22.91 -15.61
CA LEU A 27 12.77 -23.13 -15.10
C LEU A 27 12.84 -23.74 -13.69
N LEU A 28 12.36 -22.99 -12.70
CA LEU A 28 12.12 -23.52 -11.36
C LEU A 28 10.73 -24.16 -11.34
N ALA A 29 10.69 -25.49 -11.39
CA ALA A 29 9.47 -26.27 -11.24
C ALA A 29 9.04 -26.36 -9.75
N PRO A 30 7.73 -26.50 -9.47
CA PRO A 30 7.23 -26.68 -8.11
C PRO A 30 7.69 -28.01 -7.53
N VAL A 31 8.12 -27.99 -6.27
CA VAL A 31 8.53 -29.19 -5.54
C VAL A 31 7.44 -29.54 -4.53
N THR A 32 6.84 -30.73 -4.66
CA THR A 32 5.62 -31.12 -3.94
C THR A 32 5.76 -31.08 -2.42
N THR A 33 6.98 -31.25 -1.90
CA THR A 33 7.29 -31.34 -0.47
C THR A 33 7.57 -29.99 0.20
N VAL A 34 7.55 -28.88 -0.55
CA VAL A 34 7.81 -27.52 -0.06
C VAL A 34 6.70 -27.05 0.86
N GLN A 35 7.08 -26.52 2.04
CA GLN A 35 6.14 -25.99 3.03
C GLN A 35 5.99 -24.47 2.99
N HIS A 36 7.04 -23.74 2.61
CA HIS A 36 7.03 -22.29 2.54
C HIS A 36 7.66 -21.79 1.25
N ILE A 37 7.03 -20.83 0.59
CA ILE A 37 7.60 -20.09 -0.54
C ILE A 37 7.83 -18.65 -0.11
N CYS A 38 9.08 -18.20 -0.17
CA CYS A 38 9.43 -16.81 0.09
C CYS A 38 9.78 -16.13 -1.24
N ILE A 39 9.02 -15.09 -1.60
CA ILE A 39 9.23 -14.29 -2.81
C ILE A 39 9.89 -12.99 -2.40
N GLU A 40 11.15 -12.79 -2.78
CA GLU A 40 11.88 -11.54 -2.55
C GLU A 40 12.24 -10.90 -3.90
N LYS A 41 11.73 -9.69 -4.18
CA LYS A 41 11.96 -9.00 -5.47
C LYS A 41 13.04 -7.91 -5.40
N GLY A 42 13.36 -7.45 -4.19
CA GLY A 42 14.41 -6.47 -3.91
C GLY A 42 14.10 -5.02 -4.29
N MET A 43 15.05 -4.14 -3.95
CA MET A 43 15.10 -2.78 -4.46
C MET A 43 15.58 -2.83 -5.92
N GLY A 44 14.79 -2.30 -6.86
CA GLY A 44 15.34 -1.89 -8.15
C GLY A 44 16.37 -0.77 -7.95
N THR A 45 17.02 -0.33 -9.03
CA THR A 45 18.10 0.67 -9.00
C THR A 45 17.76 1.97 -8.24
N LYS A 46 16.47 2.29 -8.04
CA LYS A 46 16.00 3.43 -7.21
C LYS A 46 14.70 3.21 -6.40
N LYS A 47 13.97 2.09 -6.57
CA LYS A 47 12.64 1.87 -5.93
C LYS A 47 12.34 0.38 -5.75
N MET A 48 11.62 0.01 -4.69
CA MET A 48 11.11 -1.36 -4.51
C MET A 48 10.23 -1.77 -5.70
N ARG A 49 10.44 -2.99 -6.22
CA ARG A 49 9.70 -3.47 -7.39
C ARG A 49 8.29 -3.92 -6.97
N LYS A 50 7.26 -3.43 -7.68
CA LYS A 50 5.87 -3.86 -7.47
C LYS A 50 5.66 -5.28 -8.02
N ILE A 51 4.92 -6.11 -7.27
CA ILE A 51 4.34 -7.37 -7.77
C ILE A 51 2.91 -7.06 -8.20
N ARG A 52 2.59 -7.36 -9.45
CA ARG A 52 1.26 -7.17 -10.04
C ARG A 52 0.32 -8.30 -9.60
N ASN A 53 -0.99 -8.05 -9.62
CA ASN A 53 -1.98 -9.09 -9.29
C ASN A 53 -1.88 -10.31 -10.20
N THR A 54 -1.57 -10.12 -11.49
CA THR A 54 -1.30 -11.22 -12.43
C THR A 54 -0.08 -12.05 -12.02
N GLU A 55 0.97 -11.43 -11.47
CA GLU A 55 2.12 -12.16 -10.93
C GLU A 55 1.73 -12.90 -9.64
N MET A 56 0.93 -12.30 -8.75
CA MET A 56 0.43 -12.95 -7.54
C MET A 56 -0.42 -14.18 -7.87
N LYS A 57 -1.33 -14.07 -8.84
CA LYS A 57 -2.14 -15.19 -9.35
C LYS A 57 -1.25 -16.35 -9.81
N ASN A 58 -0.21 -16.05 -10.60
CA ASN A 58 0.72 -17.09 -11.06
C ASN A 58 1.51 -17.73 -9.91
N ILE A 59 1.92 -16.93 -8.92
CA ILE A 59 2.58 -17.43 -7.71
C ILE A 59 1.64 -18.33 -6.90
N PHE A 60 0.36 -18.01 -6.80
CA PHE A 60 -0.64 -18.85 -6.16
C PHE A 60 -0.80 -20.18 -6.91
N HIS A 61 -0.98 -20.15 -8.23
CA HIS A 61 -1.07 -21.37 -9.05
C HIS A 61 0.17 -22.25 -8.89
N PHE A 62 1.36 -21.67 -8.95
CA PHE A 62 2.61 -22.38 -8.71
C PHE A 62 2.65 -23.01 -7.31
N GLY A 63 2.32 -22.23 -6.27
CA GLY A 63 2.32 -22.69 -4.89
C GLY A 63 1.32 -23.83 -4.64
N MET A 64 0.18 -23.81 -5.32
CA MET A 64 -0.83 -24.86 -5.18
C MET A 64 -0.40 -26.23 -5.70
N LYS A 65 0.62 -26.27 -6.57
CA LYS A 65 1.29 -27.51 -6.99
C LYS A 65 2.22 -28.08 -5.92
N CYS A 66 2.55 -27.31 -4.89
CA CYS A 66 3.26 -27.76 -3.71
C CYS A 66 2.24 -28.35 -2.70
N GLN A 67 2.16 -29.68 -2.65
CA GLN A 67 1.19 -30.42 -1.82
C GLN A 67 1.31 -30.10 -0.33
N HIS A 68 2.53 -29.82 0.15
CA HIS A 68 2.79 -29.57 1.57
C HIS A 68 2.82 -28.08 1.92
N LEU A 69 2.48 -27.18 0.98
CA LEU A 69 2.50 -25.74 1.19
C LEU A 69 1.60 -25.31 2.35
N LYS A 70 2.17 -24.50 3.23
CA LYS A 70 1.53 -23.88 4.40
C LYS A 70 1.63 -22.36 4.35
N ASP A 71 2.69 -21.82 3.75
CA ASP A 71 2.97 -20.39 3.79
C ASP A 71 3.47 -19.85 2.45
N ILE A 72 3.04 -18.65 2.09
CA ILE A 72 3.66 -17.80 1.07
C ILE A 72 3.96 -16.45 1.72
N SER A 73 5.19 -15.95 1.60
CA SER A 73 5.55 -14.62 2.08
C SER A 73 6.16 -13.78 0.98
N PHE A 74 5.72 -12.53 0.91
CA PHE A 74 6.26 -11.52 0.02
C PHE A 74 7.17 -10.58 0.79
N ARG A 75 8.46 -10.54 0.44
CA ARG A 75 9.48 -9.74 1.13
C ARG A 75 10.17 -8.78 0.19
N SER A 76 10.61 -7.65 0.74
CA SER A 76 11.32 -6.59 0.00
C SER A 76 10.69 -6.28 -1.38
N CYS A 77 9.37 -6.23 -1.45
CA CYS A 77 8.59 -5.89 -2.65
C CYS A 77 7.41 -5.00 -2.26
N MET A 78 6.85 -4.28 -3.25
CA MET A 78 5.58 -3.57 -3.06
C MET A 78 4.43 -4.44 -3.56
N LEU A 79 3.37 -4.58 -2.76
CA LEU A 79 2.12 -5.21 -3.17
C LEU A 79 1.02 -4.15 -3.34
N SER A 80 0.02 -4.47 -4.17
CA SER A 80 -1.26 -3.76 -4.15
C SER A 80 -2.08 -4.26 -2.97
N LEU A 81 -2.77 -3.36 -2.27
CA LEU A 81 -3.79 -3.70 -1.27
C LEU A 81 -5.17 -3.96 -1.92
N ASP A 82 -5.21 -4.09 -3.25
CA ASP A 82 -6.42 -4.42 -3.99
C ASP A 82 -6.98 -5.79 -3.59
N ASN A 83 -8.29 -5.92 -3.67
CA ASN A 83 -8.97 -7.18 -3.42
C ASN A 83 -8.57 -8.22 -4.49
N LEU A 84 -8.15 -9.40 -4.04
CA LEU A 84 -7.63 -10.49 -4.86
C LEU A 84 -8.64 -11.64 -5.02
N SER A 85 -9.93 -11.44 -4.74
CA SER A 85 -10.94 -12.51 -4.79
C SER A 85 -10.99 -13.26 -6.12
N ASN A 86 -10.77 -12.55 -7.23
CA ASN A 86 -10.73 -13.08 -8.60
C ASN A 86 -9.37 -13.69 -8.99
N ASP A 87 -8.31 -13.39 -8.23
CA ASP A 87 -6.95 -13.85 -8.47
C ASP A 87 -6.58 -15.08 -7.63
N ILE A 88 -7.31 -15.33 -6.54
CA ILE A 88 -7.10 -16.50 -5.66
C ILE A 88 -7.72 -17.75 -6.28
N PRO A 89 -6.94 -18.83 -6.51
CA PRO A 89 -7.49 -20.09 -7.01
C PRO A 89 -8.52 -20.69 -6.06
N SER A 90 -9.64 -21.20 -6.58
CA SER A 90 -10.75 -21.74 -5.76
C SER A 90 -10.31 -22.82 -4.76
N HIS A 91 -9.48 -23.75 -5.20
CA HIS A 91 -8.93 -24.83 -4.37
C HIS A 91 -7.90 -24.35 -3.34
N MET A 92 -7.37 -23.12 -3.47
CA MET A 92 -6.54 -22.49 -2.43
C MET A 92 -7.38 -22.10 -1.21
N LYS A 93 -8.64 -21.68 -1.42
CA LYS A 93 -9.55 -21.26 -0.35
C LYS A 93 -9.88 -22.38 0.64
N GLY A 94 -9.84 -23.63 0.20
CA GLY A 94 -10.07 -24.81 1.05
C GLY A 94 -8.83 -25.28 1.83
N ARG A 95 -7.65 -24.71 1.57
CA ARG A 95 -6.41 -25.09 2.27
C ARG A 95 -6.08 -24.10 3.37
N ASN A 96 -5.51 -24.61 4.46
CA ASN A 96 -4.95 -23.79 5.54
C ASN A 96 -3.58 -23.22 5.13
N ILE A 97 -3.57 -22.32 4.14
CA ILE A 97 -2.37 -21.60 3.68
C ILE A 97 -2.41 -20.18 4.22
N ARG A 98 -1.27 -19.69 4.73
CA ARG A 98 -1.09 -18.28 5.09
C ARG A 98 -0.35 -17.56 3.97
N VAL A 99 -0.84 -16.38 3.63
CA VAL A 99 -0.19 -15.48 2.66
C VAL A 99 0.06 -14.15 3.36
N THR A 100 1.32 -13.74 3.45
CA THR A 100 1.75 -12.60 4.28
C THR A 100 2.61 -11.61 3.52
N TRP A 101 2.49 -10.34 3.89
CA TRP A 101 3.36 -9.25 3.51
C TRP A 101 3.91 -8.56 4.78
N PRO A 102 5.00 -9.09 5.35
CA PRO A 102 5.50 -8.63 6.64
C PRO A 102 5.86 -7.15 6.67
N GLU A 103 6.50 -6.62 5.62
CA GLU A 103 6.91 -5.22 5.58
C GLU A 103 5.73 -4.25 5.44
N GLY A 104 4.57 -4.75 5.00
CA GLY A 104 3.31 -3.99 5.01
C GLY A 104 2.50 -4.18 6.28
N GLY A 105 2.77 -5.22 7.08
CA GLY A 105 1.95 -5.57 8.24
C GLY A 105 0.64 -6.27 7.87
N TYR A 106 0.55 -6.88 6.69
CA TYR A 106 -0.69 -7.44 6.15
C TYR A 106 -0.67 -8.96 5.96
N ARG A 107 -1.84 -9.57 6.10
CA ARG A 107 -2.13 -10.96 5.71
C ARG A 107 -3.32 -10.97 4.75
N LEU A 108 -3.26 -11.79 3.71
CA LEU A 108 -4.37 -11.94 2.78
C LEU A 108 -5.41 -12.90 3.36
N ASN A 109 -6.67 -12.45 3.43
CA ASN A 109 -7.81 -13.31 3.67
C ASN A 109 -8.17 -14.06 2.38
N LEU A 110 -7.95 -15.37 2.36
CA LEU A 110 -8.16 -16.17 1.15
C LEU A 110 -9.65 -16.33 0.77
N GLN A 111 -10.58 -16.10 1.71
CA GLN A 111 -12.01 -16.19 1.43
C GLN A 111 -12.51 -14.94 0.72
N THR A 112 -12.21 -13.77 1.26
CA THR A 112 -12.70 -12.48 0.76
C THR A 112 -11.79 -11.88 -0.30
N GLY A 113 -10.50 -12.21 -0.26
CA GLY A 113 -9.46 -11.59 -1.09
C GLY A 113 -8.91 -10.27 -0.54
N ASP A 114 -9.32 -9.85 0.66
CA ASP A 114 -8.86 -8.60 1.26
C ASP A 114 -7.55 -8.79 2.02
N TRP A 115 -6.70 -7.76 2.00
CA TRP A 115 -5.57 -7.67 2.89
C TRP A 115 -6.02 -7.15 4.26
N GLU A 116 -5.81 -7.96 5.28
CA GLU A 116 -6.12 -7.64 6.68
C GLU A 116 -4.84 -7.26 7.42
N VAL A 117 -4.95 -6.28 8.31
CA VAL A 117 -3.86 -5.90 9.20
C VAL A 117 -3.56 -7.07 10.15
N ALA A 118 -2.35 -7.59 10.07
CA ALA A 118 -1.87 -8.71 10.88
C ALA A 118 -0.78 -8.27 11.88
N ASP A 119 -0.09 -7.18 11.59
CA ASP A 119 0.94 -6.59 12.46
C ASP A 119 0.89 -5.06 12.34
N LEU A 120 0.85 -4.38 13.48
CA LEU A 120 0.78 -2.92 13.55
C LEU A 120 2.15 -2.26 13.47
N ASP A 121 3.24 -2.97 13.80
CA ASP A 121 4.58 -2.38 13.87
C ASP A 121 5.06 -1.86 12.50
N PRO A 122 4.90 -2.59 11.38
CA PRO A 122 5.25 -2.08 10.06
C PRO A 122 4.42 -0.87 9.65
N ILE A 123 3.12 -0.87 9.97
CA ILE A 123 2.21 0.26 9.70
C ILE A 123 2.66 1.49 10.48
N ARG A 124 2.94 1.33 11.79
CA ARG A 124 3.46 2.39 12.65
C ARG A 124 4.75 2.95 12.08
N ALA A 125 5.68 2.08 11.67
CA ALA A 125 6.95 2.50 11.07
C ALA A 125 6.74 3.29 9.76
N LEU A 126 5.77 2.90 8.90
CA LEU A 126 5.43 3.65 7.70
C LEU A 126 4.83 5.03 8.03
N CYS A 127 3.98 5.11 9.06
CA CYS A 127 3.33 6.35 9.52
C CYS A 127 4.25 7.32 10.28
N THR A 128 5.42 6.88 10.74
CA THR A 128 6.48 7.80 11.23
C THR A 128 7.09 8.64 10.11
N LYS A 129 6.95 8.20 8.86
CA LYS A 129 7.44 8.90 7.68
C LYS A 129 6.32 9.70 7.04
N LYS A 130 6.68 10.55 6.08
CA LYS A 130 5.74 11.23 5.21
C LYS A 130 4.99 10.22 4.34
N VAL A 131 3.68 10.10 4.53
CA VAL A 131 2.79 9.35 3.64
C VAL A 131 2.39 10.28 2.50
N ARG A 132 2.89 9.97 1.30
CA ARG A 132 2.73 10.81 0.12
C ARG A 132 1.68 10.24 -0.81
N ILE A 133 0.80 11.11 -1.29
CA ILE A 133 -0.09 10.86 -2.43
C ILE A 133 0.29 11.88 -3.51
N SER A 134 0.62 11.41 -4.72
CA SER A 134 1.12 12.25 -5.80
C SER A 134 0.24 12.12 -7.04
N SER A 135 0.04 13.19 -7.81
CA SER A 135 -0.58 13.08 -9.14
C SER A 135 0.22 12.20 -10.11
N ASP A 136 1.55 12.19 -9.95
CA ASP A 136 2.45 11.27 -10.67
C ASP A 136 2.22 9.78 -10.34
N ASP A 137 1.58 9.46 -9.21
CA ASP A 137 1.32 8.07 -8.82
C ASP A 137 0.10 7.54 -9.59
N SER A 138 0.16 6.27 -9.99
CA SER A 138 -1.02 5.61 -10.56
C SER A 138 -2.16 5.57 -9.55
N GLN A 139 -3.41 5.55 -10.04
CA GLN A 139 -4.58 5.48 -9.18
C GLN A 139 -4.52 4.29 -8.19
N ALA A 140 -3.93 3.15 -8.60
CA ALA A 140 -3.71 2.01 -7.70
C ALA A 140 -2.76 2.34 -6.54
N LEU A 141 -1.64 3.05 -6.80
CA LEU A 141 -0.70 3.45 -5.75
C LEU A 141 -1.31 4.49 -4.80
N GLN A 142 -2.11 5.43 -5.33
CA GLN A 142 -2.83 6.38 -4.48
C GLN A 142 -3.84 5.66 -3.58
N ARG A 143 -4.56 4.66 -4.11
CA ARG A 143 -5.48 3.83 -3.33
C ARG A 143 -4.76 3.01 -2.25
N ASP A 144 -3.58 2.47 -2.55
CA ASP A 144 -2.75 1.75 -1.58
C ASP A 144 -2.36 2.68 -0.41
N ALA A 145 -1.99 3.94 -0.71
CA ALA A 145 -1.69 4.95 0.32
C ALA A 145 -2.93 5.33 1.14
N ILE A 146 -4.10 5.51 0.51
CA ILE A 146 -5.36 5.79 1.21
C ILE A 146 -5.70 4.65 2.18
N ARG A 147 -5.61 3.39 1.75
CA ARG A 147 -5.85 2.23 2.63
C ARG A 147 -4.87 2.16 3.81
N LEU A 148 -3.61 2.51 3.60
CA LEU A 148 -2.64 2.61 4.70
C LEU A 148 -3.09 3.66 5.73
N LEU A 149 -3.56 4.82 5.28
CA LEU A 149 -4.05 5.89 6.15
C LEU A 149 -5.33 5.48 6.90
N GLU A 150 -6.27 4.83 6.22
CA GLU A 150 -7.50 4.29 6.82
C GLU A 150 -7.19 3.25 7.91
N ASN A 151 -6.27 2.33 7.63
CA ASN A 151 -5.83 1.34 8.61
C ASN A 151 -5.12 1.99 9.80
N ALA A 152 -4.22 2.95 9.55
CA ALA A 152 -3.56 3.69 10.63
C ALA A 152 -4.59 4.42 11.51
N ALA A 153 -5.55 5.12 10.91
CA ALA A 153 -6.64 5.79 11.62
C ALA A 153 -7.52 4.81 12.42
N LYS A 154 -7.87 3.66 11.85
CA LYS A 154 -8.67 2.62 12.50
C LYS A 154 -8.03 2.09 13.79
N TYR A 155 -6.70 2.01 13.83
CA TYR A 155 -5.95 1.51 15.00
C TYR A 155 -5.33 2.64 15.83
N ASP A 156 -5.79 3.88 15.63
CA ASP A 156 -5.30 5.07 16.33
C ASP A 156 -3.77 5.24 16.27
N ILE A 157 -3.18 4.85 15.15
CA ILE A 157 -1.75 5.02 14.88
C ILE A 157 -1.52 6.47 14.44
N PRO A 158 -0.64 7.24 15.11
CA PRO A 158 -0.33 8.60 14.69
C PRO A 158 0.32 8.63 13.31
N ILE A 159 -0.26 9.41 12.40
CA ILE A 159 0.29 9.67 11.07
C ILE A 159 1.06 10.98 11.12
N THR A 160 2.38 10.89 11.01
CA THR A 160 3.26 12.05 11.22
C THR A 160 3.03 13.14 10.18
N CYS A 161 2.86 12.77 8.92
CA CYS A 161 2.59 13.73 7.85
C CYS A 161 1.89 13.07 6.67
N LEU A 162 0.71 13.58 6.33
CA LEU A 162 0.04 13.36 5.04
C LEU A 162 0.47 14.46 4.08
N TYR A 163 1.03 14.10 2.93
CA TYR A 163 1.53 15.05 1.94
C TYR A 163 0.92 14.78 0.57
N LEU A 164 0.07 15.70 0.11
CA LEU A 164 -0.56 15.69 -1.20
C LEU A 164 0.29 16.49 -2.17
N LYS A 165 1.05 15.82 -3.06
CA LYS A 165 1.81 16.53 -4.12
C LYS A 165 1.00 16.62 -5.39
N LYS A 166 0.60 17.84 -5.73
CA LYS A 166 -0.10 18.21 -6.95
C LYS A 166 -1.30 17.29 -7.23
N SER A 167 -1.87 16.69 -6.18
CA SER A 167 -2.89 15.65 -6.27
C SER A 167 -4.24 16.12 -5.74
N PHE A 168 -4.30 17.28 -5.09
CA PHE A 168 -5.52 17.91 -4.61
C PHE A 168 -6.30 18.50 -5.79
N SER A 169 -7.56 18.10 -5.94
CA SER A 169 -8.47 18.69 -6.94
C SER A 169 -9.42 19.68 -6.30
N TYR A 170 -10.39 19.19 -5.53
CA TYR A 170 -11.39 19.98 -4.82
C TYR A 170 -11.92 19.22 -3.60
N ILE A 171 -12.81 19.84 -2.82
CA ILE A 171 -13.45 19.21 -1.67
C ILE A 171 -14.93 18.99 -1.95
N TYR A 172 -15.43 17.81 -1.60
CA TYR A 172 -16.83 17.44 -1.71
C TYR A 172 -17.27 16.68 -0.47
N ALA A 173 -18.36 17.14 0.15
CA ALA A 173 -18.93 16.56 1.37
C ALA A 173 -17.87 16.32 2.47
N GLY A 174 -16.97 17.31 2.69
CA GLY A 174 -15.92 17.24 3.70
C GLY A 174 -14.74 16.32 3.38
N ASN A 175 -14.69 15.74 2.18
CA ASN A 175 -13.59 14.88 1.73
C ASN A 175 -12.81 15.56 0.60
N ILE A 176 -11.51 15.31 0.53
CA ILE A 176 -10.72 15.71 -0.63
C ILE A 176 -11.04 14.75 -1.77
N ILE A 177 -11.34 15.32 -2.94
CA ILE A 177 -11.32 14.61 -4.20
C ILE A 177 -9.95 14.84 -4.83
N LEU A 178 -9.24 13.75 -5.08
CA LEU A 178 -7.94 13.79 -5.74
C LEU A 178 -8.11 14.00 -7.24
N GLU A 179 -7.07 14.50 -7.91
CA GLU A 179 -7.02 14.63 -9.39
C GLU A 179 -7.29 13.29 -10.11
N SER A 180 -7.01 12.16 -9.44
CA SER A 180 -7.32 10.82 -9.94
C SER A 180 -8.80 10.41 -9.81
N GLY A 181 -9.64 11.28 -9.24
CA GLY A 181 -11.05 11.03 -8.90
C GLY A 181 -11.25 10.20 -7.62
N LEU A 182 -10.19 9.79 -6.93
CA LEU A 182 -10.30 9.07 -5.67
C LEU A 182 -10.70 10.01 -4.53
N HIS A 183 -11.49 9.48 -3.61
CA HIS A 183 -11.89 10.17 -2.39
C HIS A 183 -10.86 9.91 -1.30
N LEU A 184 -10.51 10.97 -0.57
CA LEU A 184 -9.66 10.92 0.61
C LEU A 184 -10.42 11.59 1.76
N SER A 185 -10.81 10.80 2.75
CA SER A 185 -11.25 11.30 4.05
C SER A 185 -10.06 11.69 4.90
N CYS A 186 -10.22 12.64 5.82
CA CYS A 186 -9.14 13.04 6.70
C CYS A 186 -8.89 11.92 7.72
N PRO A 187 -7.68 11.36 7.80
CA PRO A 187 -7.37 10.35 8.81
C PRO A 187 -7.45 10.99 10.20
N VAL A 188 -8.24 10.42 11.11
CA VAL A 188 -8.49 11.05 12.42
C VAL A 188 -7.23 11.23 13.27
N SER A 189 -6.17 10.46 13.00
CA SER A 189 -4.90 10.46 13.71
C SER A 189 -3.74 11.17 12.98
N VAL A 190 -4.02 12.06 12.01
CA VAL A 190 -2.97 12.81 11.28
C VAL A 190 -2.50 14.06 12.01
N LYS A 191 -1.19 14.21 12.16
CA LYS A 191 -0.57 15.36 12.84
C LYS A 191 -0.31 16.53 11.91
N LYS A 192 0.20 16.25 10.72
CA LYS A 192 0.52 17.28 9.72
C LYS A 192 -0.14 16.95 8.40
N VAL A 193 -0.84 17.93 7.82
CA VAL A 193 -1.34 17.85 6.45
C VAL A 193 -0.62 18.89 5.60
N VAL A 194 -0.08 18.46 4.47
CA VAL A 194 0.55 19.36 3.50
C VAL A 194 -0.14 19.20 2.16
N ILE A 195 -0.56 20.32 1.60
CA ILE A 195 -1.19 20.40 0.28
C ILE A 195 -0.28 21.24 -0.61
N ASP A 196 0.46 20.57 -1.47
CA ASP A 196 1.34 21.17 -2.47
C ASP A 196 0.58 21.20 -3.80
N THR A 197 0.13 22.39 -4.21
CA THR A 197 -0.67 22.56 -5.44
C THR A 197 0.23 22.76 -6.66
N GLU A 198 -0.38 22.77 -7.85
CA GLU A 198 0.36 23.12 -9.07
C GLU A 198 1.01 24.50 -8.99
N GLU A 199 2.07 24.68 -9.76
CA GLU A 199 2.79 25.95 -9.83
C GLU A 199 1.85 27.06 -10.30
N ARG A 200 1.84 28.17 -9.56
CA ARG A 200 0.97 29.35 -9.81
C ARG A 200 -0.52 29.14 -9.62
N ARG A 201 -0.97 27.99 -9.07
CA ARG A 201 -2.34 27.86 -8.60
C ARG A 201 -2.50 28.61 -7.28
N ASN A 202 -3.30 29.67 -7.29
CA ASN A 202 -3.77 30.30 -6.07
C ASN A 202 -4.97 29.51 -5.53
N MET A 203 -4.96 29.21 -4.23
CA MET A 203 -6.14 28.71 -3.56
C MET A 203 -7.13 29.86 -3.37
N THR A 204 -8.39 29.59 -3.66
CA THR A 204 -9.50 30.49 -3.33
C THR A 204 -9.78 30.44 -1.82
N GLU A 205 -10.37 31.50 -1.28
CA GLU A 205 -10.81 31.52 0.13
C GLU A 205 -11.73 30.35 0.45
N LYS A 206 -12.63 29.99 -0.49
CA LYS A 206 -13.51 28.85 -0.34
C LYS A 206 -12.73 27.53 -0.20
N GLU A 207 -11.72 27.30 -1.05
CA GLU A 207 -10.89 26.10 -0.93
C GLU A 207 -10.16 26.06 0.41
N VAL A 208 -9.64 27.19 0.89
CA VAL A 208 -8.99 27.26 2.21
C VAL A 208 -9.96 26.89 3.32
N VAL A 209 -11.18 27.45 3.32
CA VAL A 209 -12.21 27.11 4.31
C VAL A 209 -12.58 25.63 4.22
N ASP A 210 -12.79 25.09 3.02
CA ASP A 210 -13.11 23.68 2.83
C ASP A 210 -11.97 22.78 3.32
N ILE A 211 -10.70 23.17 3.10
CA ILE A 211 -9.51 22.45 3.58
C ILE A 211 -9.46 22.46 5.12
N LEU A 212 -9.75 23.59 5.76
CA LEU A 212 -9.86 23.67 7.21
C LEU A 212 -10.94 22.71 7.73
N MET A 213 -12.09 22.65 7.05
CA MET A 213 -13.17 21.71 7.38
C MET A 213 -12.77 20.24 7.18
N PHE A 214 -11.88 19.97 6.23
CA PHE A 214 -11.29 18.65 6.03
C PHE A 214 -10.33 18.29 7.18
N VAL A 215 -9.35 19.14 7.49
CA VAL A 215 -8.29 18.77 8.46
C VAL A 215 -8.76 18.75 9.91
N GLN A 216 -9.77 19.54 10.28
CA GLN A 216 -10.33 19.55 11.64
C GLN A 216 -10.98 18.22 12.05
N GLN A 217 -11.23 17.32 11.09
CA GLN A 217 -11.73 15.97 11.37
C GLN A 217 -10.67 15.12 12.09
N SER A 218 -9.40 15.52 12.04
CA SER A 218 -8.35 14.91 12.84
C SER A 218 -8.24 15.56 14.21
N HIS A 219 -8.32 14.73 15.25
CA HIS A 219 -8.14 15.16 16.63
C HIS A 219 -6.66 15.27 17.03
N MET A 220 -5.73 14.87 16.15
CA MET A 220 -4.29 14.95 16.36
C MET A 220 -3.62 16.04 15.53
N LEU A 221 -4.40 16.85 14.79
CA LEU A 221 -3.84 17.86 13.90
C LEU A 221 -3.05 18.91 14.68
N GLU A 222 -1.79 19.08 14.30
CA GLU A 222 -0.84 20.04 14.84
C GLU A 222 -0.46 21.09 13.78
N GLU A 223 -0.46 20.72 12.49
CA GLU A 223 0.02 21.60 11.43
C GLU A 223 -0.72 21.38 10.10
N LEU A 224 -1.10 22.49 9.46
CA LEU A 224 -1.55 22.54 8.06
C LEU A 224 -0.63 23.45 7.27
N GLU A 225 -0.09 22.94 6.16
CA GLU A 225 0.77 23.67 5.25
C GLU A 225 0.20 23.63 3.83
N CYS A 226 -0.17 24.80 3.29
CA CYS A 226 -0.57 24.95 1.90
C CYS A 226 0.59 25.60 1.13
N VAL A 227 1.21 24.85 0.21
CA VAL A 227 2.35 25.31 -0.57
C VAL A 227 1.87 25.75 -1.94
N SER A 228 1.89 27.06 -2.18
CA SER A 228 1.90 27.66 -3.51
C SER A 228 3.19 28.50 -3.63
N GLN A 229 3.89 28.45 -4.76
CA GLN A 229 5.19 29.14 -4.89
C GLN A 229 5.13 30.67 -4.87
N GLU A 230 3.95 31.30 -4.66
CA GLU A 230 3.82 32.76 -4.48
C GLU A 230 3.13 33.21 -3.18
N ALA A 231 2.70 32.32 -2.27
CA ALA A 231 2.26 32.73 -0.94
C ALA A 231 2.44 31.63 0.10
N ILE A 232 3.41 31.79 1.00
CA ILE A 232 3.43 31.03 2.26
C ILE A 232 2.33 31.62 3.15
N LEU A 233 1.11 31.07 3.07
CA LEU A 233 0.11 31.24 4.12
C LEU A 233 0.39 30.16 5.18
N GLY A 234 1.34 30.45 6.07
CA GLY A 234 1.54 29.64 7.27
C GLY A 234 0.44 29.94 8.28
N LEU A 235 -0.60 29.12 8.33
CA LEU A 235 -1.59 29.13 9.40
C LEU A 235 -1.19 28.08 10.45
N SER A 236 -0.51 28.52 11.51
CA SER A 236 -0.31 27.70 12.71
C SER A 236 -1.58 27.77 13.55
N LEU A 237 -2.29 26.64 13.67
CA LEU A 237 -3.40 26.49 14.60
C LEU A 237 -2.81 26.15 15.98
N ALA A 238 -2.72 27.14 16.86
CA ALA A 238 -2.48 26.90 18.27
C ALA A 238 -3.79 26.42 18.91
N ALA A 239 -3.84 25.15 19.31
CA ALA A 239 -4.94 24.62 20.12
C ALA A 239 -4.84 25.17 21.55
N ASN A 240 -5.91 25.80 22.02
CA ASN A 240 -6.14 26.14 23.44
C ASN A 240 -6.66 24.93 24.20
#